data_AF-A0A534ZAD3-F1
#
_entry.id   AF-A0A534ZAD3-F1
#
_cell.length_a   1.000
_cell.length_b   1.000
_cell.length_c   1.000
_cell.angle_alpha   90.00
_cell.angle_beta   90.00
_cell.angle_gamma   90.00
#
_symmetry.space_group_name_H-M   'P 1'
#
loop_
_entity.id
_entity.type
_entity.pdbx_description
1 polymer ?
#
loop_
_entity_poly.entity_id
_entity_poly.type
_entity_poly.pdbx_seq_one_letter_code
_entity_poly.pdbx_strand_id
1 'polypeptide(L)'
;MQGIPKQAGNSNRKSVLAPGENPYAEPCICGRPTVCSGGVTHDQLRAVLPPYAAGELDEGPAEAVRAHLATGCPDCLGALFRLPVGRPRGRWDVSLPRAGWLAPATAAVLAVALAALVGWTIHDLRQREAERRAESVRAAARLVDAETARAEAAARSDTLGRALEAARADAAEARAAAGVAAGERTRLETELAAAEARVGSLLRSIRRRDAEIDRLLGGAPERTLADLAAMPGFGVARLEPRSSAGGRGHLLWHPARAAALLYAFGLPSARGAYRIELELDDGRVQTGPAFEPGPEGDAVLPIRLPVVGARLRGLTVVQEPGARPVLGARLGAAPAGG
;
A
#
# COMPACT_ATOMS: atom_id res chain seq x y z
N MET A 1 11.11 -18.05 22.75
CA MET A 1 10.58 -18.17 24.12
C MET A 1 10.59 -16.80 24.77
N GLN A 2 9.42 -16.21 25.00
CA GLN A 2 9.26 -14.98 25.80
C GLN A 2 8.04 -15.19 26.72
N GLY A 3 8.12 -14.69 27.96
CA GLY A 3 7.27 -15.13 29.06
C GLY A 3 5.88 -14.50 29.10
N ILE A 4 4.90 -15.30 29.57
CA ILE A 4 3.53 -14.86 29.85
C ILE A 4 3.46 -14.35 31.29
N PRO A 5 3.03 -13.10 31.56
CA PRO A 5 2.71 -12.66 32.92
C PRO A 5 1.34 -13.16 33.38
N LYS A 6 1.24 -13.48 34.67
CA LYS A 6 0.09 -14.12 35.33
C LYS A 6 -0.26 -13.31 36.57
N GLN A 7 -1.51 -12.81 36.70
CA GLN A 7 -2.21 -12.26 37.89
C GLN A 7 -3.31 -11.27 37.42
N ALA A 8 -4.39 -10.98 38.15
CA ALA A 8 -4.95 -11.57 39.38
C ALA A 8 -6.49 -11.46 39.35
N GLY A 9 -7.19 -12.32 40.10
CA GLY A 9 -8.64 -12.27 40.24
C GLY A 9 -9.10 -11.22 41.25
N ASN A 10 -10.22 -10.55 40.99
CA ASN A 10 -10.86 -9.62 41.93
C ASN A 10 -12.19 -10.22 42.43
N SER A 11 -12.18 -10.70 43.67
CA SER A 11 -13.36 -11.23 44.36
C SER A 11 -13.66 -10.39 45.59
N ASN A 12 -14.55 -9.40 45.45
CA ASN A 12 -14.98 -8.55 46.56
C ASN A 12 -16.47 -8.77 46.85
N ARG A 13 -16.77 -9.66 47.82
CA ARG A 13 -18.13 -9.91 48.31
C ARG A 13 -18.18 -9.59 49.80
N LYS A 14 -18.72 -8.42 50.15
CA LYS A 14 -18.98 -8.03 51.54
C LYS A 14 -19.97 -9.02 52.17
N SER A 15 -19.56 -9.68 53.25
CA SER A 15 -20.45 -10.39 54.16
C SER A 15 -21.04 -9.41 55.17
N VAL A 16 -22.37 -9.33 55.20
CA VAL A 16 -23.14 -8.66 56.26
C VAL A 16 -23.89 -9.76 57.00
N LEU A 17 -23.60 -9.96 58.29
CA LEU A 17 -24.43 -10.83 59.13
C LEU A 17 -25.71 -10.08 59.53
N ALA A 18 -26.83 -10.80 59.53
CA ALA A 18 -28.10 -10.37 60.09
C ALA A 18 -28.48 -11.29 61.28
N PRO A 19 -29.31 -10.82 62.23
CA PRO A 19 -29.43 -11.47 63.55
C PRO A 19 -30.55 -12.51 63.63
N GLY A 20 -30.36 -13.51 64.51
CA GLY A 20 -31.46 -14.28 65.11
C GLY A 20 -31.66 -15.71 64.60
N GLU A 21 -30.73 -16.62 64.92
CA GLU A 21 -30.96 -18.07 64.81
C GLU A 21 -31.15 -18.68 66.20
N ASN A 22 -32.32 -19.26 66.45
CA ASN A 22 -32.60 -20.07 67.63
C ASN A 22 -32.15 -21.53 67.35
N PRO A 23 -31.16 -22.09 68.07
CA PRO A 23 -30.52 -23.35 67.72
C PRO A 23 -31.37 -24.63 67.95
N TYR A 24 -32.65 -24.50 68.29
CA TYR A 24 -33.56 -25.62 68.57
C TYR A 24 -34.74 -25.76 67.58
N ALA A 25 -34.74 -25.04 66.46
CA ALA A 25 -35.77 -25.21 65.42
C ALA A 25 -35.46 -26.40 64.51
N GLU A 26 -36.27 -27.47 64.59
CA GLU A 26 -36.18 -28.60 63.66
C GLU A 26 -36.43 -28.16 62.21
N PRO A 27 -35.68 -28.67 61.22
CA PRO A 27 -35.80 -28.23 59.83
C PRO A 27 -37.05 -28.81 59.15
N CYS A 28 -37.93 -27.95 58.64
CA CYS A 28 -39.06 -28.36 57.81
C CYS A 28 -38.59 -29.00 56.49
N ILE A 29 -39.28 -30.07 56.08
CA ILE A 29 -38.98 -30.92 54.91
C ILE A 29 -39.03 -30.16 53.56
N CYS A 30 -39.57 -28.93 53.53
CA CYS A 30 -39.63 -28.07 52.34
C CYS A 30 -38.30 -27.34 51.99
N GLY A 31 -37.23 -27.52 52.76
CA GLY A 31 -35.86 -27.14 52.35
C GLY A 31 -35.56 -25.63 52.31
N ARG A 32 -36.32 -24.81 53.05
CA ARG A 32 -36.08 -23.37 53.22
C ARG A 32 -36.11 -22.98 54.71
N PRO A 33 -35.41 -21.91 55.11
CA PRO A 33 -35.32 -21.50 56.51
C PRO A 33 -36.69 -21.18 57.11
N THR A 34 -36.82 -21.40 58.42
CA THR A 34 -38.07 -21.42 59.20
C THR A 34 -38.86 -20.10 59.19
N VAL A 35 -38.27 -19.02 58.66
CA VAL A 35 -38.91 -17.71 58.49
C VAL A 35 -39.11 -17.45 57.00
N CYS A 36 -40.35 -17.61 56.53
CA CYS A 36 -40.76 -17.11 55.22
C CYS A 36 -41.06 -15.60 55.29
N SER A 37 -40.92 -14.91 54.16
CA SER A 37 -41.08 -13.46 54.03
C SER A 37 -42.37 -12.95 54.67
N GLY A 38 -42.23 -12.10 55.69
CA GLY A 38 -43.35 -11.57 56.49
C GLY A 38 -43.27 -11.91 57.99
N GLY A 39 -42.39 -12.83 58.41
CA GLY A 39 -42.16 -13.13 59.83
C GLY A 39 -43.18 -14.07 60.47
N VAL A 40 -44.09 -14.65 59.67
CA VAL A 40 -45.11 -15.61 60.13
C VAL A 40 -44.63 -17.05 59.89
N THR A 41 -44.69 -17.89 60.93
CA THR A 41 -44.32 -19.32 60.84
C THR A 41 -45.44 -20.17 60.25
N HIS A 42 -45.12 -21.36 59.75
CA HIS A 42 -46.12 -22.29 59.18
C HIS A 42 -47.21 -22.68 60.20
N ASP A 43 -46.87 -22.81 61.48
CA ASP A 43 -47.85 -23.16 62.52
C ASP A 43 -48.76 -21.97 62.89
N GLN A 44 -48.23 -20.75 62.92
CA GLN A 44 -49.03 -19.52 63.04
C GLN A 44 -49.99 -19.39 61.84
N LEU A 45 -49.51 -19.66 60.63
CA LEU A 45 -50.34 -19.63 59.43
C LEU A 45 -51.45 -20.70 59.50
N ARG A 46 -51.11 -21.93 59.92
CA ARG A 46 -52.07 -23.04 60.07
C ARG A 46 -53.18 -22.72 61.08
N ALA A 47 -52.88 -21.97 62.14
CA ALA A 47 -53.88 -21.51 63.11
C ALA A 47 -54.87 -20.48 62.53
N VAL A 48 -54.45 -19.62 61.59
CA VAL A 48 -55.32 -18.59 60.98
C VAL A 48 -55.96 -19.01 59.65
N LEU A 49 -55.56 -20.13 59.06
CA LEU A 49 -56.17 -20.64 57.82
C LEU A 49 -57.69 -20.93 57.94
N PRO A 50 -58.24 -21.49 59.05
CA PRO A 50 -59.69 -21.69 59.18
C PRO A 50 -60.54 -20.40 59.12
N PRO A 51 -60.29 -19.33 59.91
CA PRO A 51 -61.03 -18.08 59.77
C PRO A 51 -60.75 -17.36 58.44
N TYR A 52 -59.55 -17.50 57.87
CA TYR A 52 -59.26 -17.00 56.52
C TYR A 52 -60.14 -17.68 55.45
N ALA A 53 -60.29 -19.01 55.50
CA ALA A 53 -61.14 -19.77 54.57
C ALA A 53 -62.64 -19.47 54.75
N ALA A 54 -63.08 -19.10 55.96
CA ALA A 54 -64.42 -18.61 56.23
C ALA A 54 -64.66 -17.16 55.75
N GLY A 55 -63.58 -16.39 55.54
CA GLY A 55 -63.64 -14.95 55.25
C GLY A 55 -63.97 -14.09 56.48
N GLU A 56 -63.65 -14.59 57.67
CA GLU A 56 -63.88 -13.96 58.98
C GLU A 56 -62.61 -13.28 59.54
N LEU A 57 -61.50 -13.32 58.79
CA LEU A 57 -60.21 -12.78 59.20
C LEU A 57 -60.04 -11.32 58.76
N ASP A 58 -59.60 -10.45 59.68
CA ASP A 58 -59.32 -9.04 59.41
C ASP A 58 -58.25 -8.85 58.30
N GLU A 59 -58.31 -7.71 57.61
CA GLU A 59 -57.54 -7.45 56.39
C GLU A 59 -56.01 -7.55 56.58
N GLY A 60 -55.48 -7.14 57.74
CA GLY A 60 -54.05 -7.21 58.04
C GLY A 60 -53.53 -8.66 58.11
N PRO A 61 -54.07 -9.50 59.00
CA PRO A 61 -53.75 -10.93 59.02
C PRO A 61 -54.11 -11.66 57.70
N ALA A 62 -55.18 -11.26 57.01
CA ALA A 62 -55.53 -11.82 55.71
C ALA A 62 -54.49 -11.52 54.62
N GLU A 63 -53.90 -10.32 54.60
CA GLU A 63 -52.82 -9.98 53.68
C GLU A 63 -51.54 -10.78 53.97
N ALA A 64 -51.20 -11.02 55.25
CA ALA A 64 -50.07 -11.89 55.60
C ALA A 64 -50.28 -13.34 55.10
N VAL A 65 -51.52 -13.85 55.15
CA VAL A 65 -51.88 -15.15 54.57
C VAL A 65 -51.79 -15.11 53.03
N ARG A 66 -52.33 -14.08 52.37
CA ARG A 66 -52.23 -13.92 50.90
C ARG A 66 -50.78 -13.86 50.41
N ALA A 67 -49.94 -13.05 51.07
CA ALA A 67 -48.52 -12.92 50.75
C ALA A 67 -47.75 -14.24 50.93
N HIS A 68 -48.05 -15.00 51.98
CA HIS A 68 -47.46 -16.34 52.17
C HIS A 68 -47.93 -17.34 51.10
N LEU A 69 -49.24 -17.41 50.81
CA LEU A 69 -49.78 -18.32 49.80
C LEU A 69 -49.26 -18.00 48.39
N ALA A 70 -49.02 -16.72 48.08
CA ALA A 70 -48.40 -16.28 46.83
C ALA A 70 -46.95 -16.79 46.63
N THR A 71 -46.27 -17.25 47.70
CA THR A 71 -44.96 -17.94 47.58
C THR A 71 -45.07 -19.35 47.00
N GLY A 72 -46.28 -19.91 46.90
CA GLY A 72 -46.52 -21.26 46.38
C GLY A 72 -46.25 -22.40 47.36
N CYS A 73 -46.25 -22.13 48.69
CA CYS A 73 -46.01 -23.17 49.70
C CYS A 73 -47.06 -24.31 49.62
N PRO A 74 -46.66 -25.56 49.27
CA PRO A 74 -47.61 -26.63 48.99
C PRO A 74 -48.34 -27.12 50.25
N ASP A 75 -47.71 -27.04 51.43
CA ASP A 75 -48.32 -27.49 52.69
C ASP A 75 -49.43 -26.55 53.15
N CYS A 76 -49.22 -25.23 53.04
CA CYS A 76 -50.24 -24.23 53.38
C CYS A 76 -51.37 -24.19 52.36
N LEU A 77 -51.07 -24.32 51.06
CA LEU A 77 -52.09 -24.47 50.03
C LEU A 77 -52.90 -25.76 50.23
N GLY A 78 -52.24 -26.89 50.49
CA GLY A 78 -52.88 -28.17 50.77
C GLY A 78 -53.77 -28.16 52.02
N ALA A 79 -53.36 -27.43 53.06
CA ALA A 79 -54.20 -27.20 54.23
C ALA A 79 -55.42 -26.32 53.91
N LEU A 80 -55.25 -25.24 53.13
CA LEU A 80 -56.35 -24.38 52.69
C LEU A 80 -57.40 -25.14 51.85
N PHE A 81 -56.96 -25.95 50.89
CA PHE A 81 -57.87 -26.73 50.03
C PHE A 81 -58.61 -27.87 50.76
N ARG A 82 -58.18 -28.25 51.97
CA ARG A 82 -58.90 -29.21 52.83
C ARG A 82 -59.95 -28.54 53.72
N LEU A 83 -59.95 -27.22 53.83
CA LEU A 83 -60.98 -26.49 54.57
C LEU A 83 -62.26 -26.35 53.72
N PRO A 84 -63.46 -26.42 54.33
CA PRO A 84 -64.73 -26.29 53.62
C PRO A 84 -64.97 -24.83 53.19
N VAL A 85 -64.35 -24.43 52.09
CA VAL A 85 -64.63 -23.15 51.42
C VAL A 85 -66.03 -23.15 50.81
N GLY A 86 -66.80 -22.10 51.06
CA GLY A 86 -68.13 -21.94 50.45
C GLY A 86 -69.33 -22.38 51.31
N ARG A 87 -69.34 -22.09 52.62
CA ARG A 87 -70.65 -21.85 53.28
C ARG A 87 -71.31 -20.66 52.57
N PRO A 88 -72.59 -20.75 52.15
CA PRO A 88 -73.27 -19.64 51.51
C PRO A 88 -73.31 -18.46 52.50
N ARG A 89 -72.78 -17.31 52.07
CA ARG A 89 -72.84 -16.08 52.87
C ARG A 89 -74.29 -15.78 53.25
N GLY A 90 -74.49 -15.35 54.50
CA GLY A 90 -75.80 -15.02 55.04
C GLY A 90 -76.60 -14.16 54.06
N ARG A 91 -77.81 -14.62 53.77
CA ARG A 91 -78.78 -14.03 52.84
C ARG A 91 -78.84 -12.51 53.03
N TRP A 92 -78.42 -11.75 52.01
CA TRP A 92 -78.72 -10.32 51.95
C TRP A 92 -80.21 -10.20 51.64
N ASP A 93 -81.05 -10.14 52.69
CA ASP A 93 -82.47 -9.80 52.58
C ASP A 93 -82.61 -8.31 52.25
N VAL A 94 -82.29 -7.97 50.99
CA VAL A 94 -82.66 -6.70 50.36
C VAL A 94 -84.17 -6.68 50.27
N SER A 95 -84.81 -6.14 51.31
CA SER A 95 -86.24 -5.96 51.39
C SER A 95 -86.68 -4.88 50.40
N LEU A 96 -86.85 -5.27 49.14
CA LEU A 96 -87.46 -4.42 48.13
C LEU A 96 -88.89 -4.06 48.57
N PRO A 97 -89.22 -2.76 48.74
CA PRO A 97 -90.58 -2.37 49.06
C PRO A 97 -91.50 -2.76 47.89
N ARG A 98 -92.48 -3.63 48.16
CA ARG A 98 -93.55 -3.95 47.20
C ARG A 98 -94.47 -2.74 47.02
N ALA A 99 -94.07 -1.83 46.13
CA ALA A 99 -94.94 -0.76 45.65
C ALA A 99 -96.05 -1.35 44.76
N GLY A 100 -97.31 -1.10 45.12
CA GLY A 100 -98.45 -1.56 44.35
C GLY A 100 -98.69 -0.76 43.06
N TRP A 101 -99.07 -1.49 42.00
CA TRP A 101 -100.01 -1.02 40.97
C TRP A 101 -99.51 0.09 40.01
N LEU A 102 -98.20 0.17 39.74
CA LEU A 102 -97.60 0.87 38.58
C LEU A 102 -96.79 -0.08 37.66
N ALA A 103 -97.28 -1.32 37.52
CA ALA A 103 -96.53 -2.44 36.93
C ALA A 103 -96.16 -2.35 35.43
N PRO A 104 -97.04 -1.91 34.49
CA PRO A 104 -96.68 -1.94 33.06
C PRO A 104 -95.72 -0.82 32.64
N ALA A 105 -95.88 0.39 33.18
CA ALA A 105 -95.09 1.56 32.79
C ALA A 105 -93.62 1.43 33.21
N THR A 106 -93.37 0.94 34.43
CA THR A 106 -92.01 0.74 34.96
C THR A 106 -91.26 -0.37 34.22
N ALA A 107 -91.94 -1.46 33.87
CA ALA A 107 -91.38 -2.54 33.04
C ALA A 107 -91.01 -2.05 31.63
N ALA A 108 -91.84 -1.21 31.00
CA ALA A 108 -91.55 -0.62 29.70
C ALA A 108 -90.32 0.30 29.72
N VAL A 109 -90.20 1.17 30.73
CA VAL A 109 -89.03 2.06 30.91
C VAL A 109 -87.76 1.24 31.16
N LEU A 110 -87.82 0.18 31.98
CA LEU A 110 -86.69 -0.71 32.22
C LEU A 110 -86.26 -1.43 30.93
N ALA A 111 -87.20 -1.94 30.14
CA ALA A 111 -86.91 -2.59 28.86
C ALA A 111 -86.23 -1.64 27.86
N VAL A 112 -86.69 -0.38 27.78
CA VAL A 112 -86.04 0.65 26.95
C VAL A 112 -84.64 1.00 27.46
N ALA A 113 -84.45 1.13 28.78
CA ALA A 113 -83.14 1.40 29.37
C ALA A 113 -82.14 0.25 29.12
N LEU A 114 -82.58 -1.01 29.25
CA LEU A 114 -81.78 -2.19 28.92
C LEU A 114 -81.46 -2.27 27.42
N ALA A 115 -82.44 -1.98 26.54
CA ALA A 115 -82.20 -1.94 25.09
C ALA A 115 -81.20 -0.84 24.70
N ALA A 116 -81.27 0.33 25.33
CA ALA A 116 -80.30 1.42 25.14
C ALA A 116 -78.90 1.02 25.65
N LEU A 117 -78.80 0.37 26.81
CA LEU A 117 -77.54 -0.14 27.36
C LEU A 117 -76.92 -1.21 26.45
N VAL A 118 -77.70 -2.16 25.96
CA VAL A 118 -77.24 -3.19 25.01
C VAL A 118 -76.82 -2.57 23.68
N GLY A 119 -77.59 -1.61 23.14
CA GLY A 119 -77.20 -0.86 21.95
C GLY A 119 -75.88 -0.11 22.12
N TRP A 120 -75.68 0.50 23.30
CA TRP A 120 -74.44 1.19 23.65
C TRP A 120 -73.25 0.24 23.80
N THR A 121 -73.38 -0.90 24.48
CA THR A 121 -72.28 -1.87 24.60
C THR A 121 -71.93 -2.50 23.25
N ILE A 122 -72.91 -2.76 22.37
CA ILE A 122 -72.65 -3.22 21.00
C ILE A 122 -71.91 -2.14 20.19
N HIS A 123 -72.23 -0.86 20.38
CA HIS A 123 -71.54 0.25 19.73
C HIS A 123 -70.08 0.38 20.20
N ASP A 124 -69.85 0.39 21.52
CA ASP A 124 -68.51 0.42 22.13
C ASP A 124 -67.64 -0.78 21.73
N LEU A 125 -68.20 -2.00 21.72
CA LEU A 125 -67.49 -3.19 21.22
C LEU A 125 -67.11 -3.05 19.74
N ARG A 126 -68.02 -2.57 18.88
CA ARG A 126 -67.73 -2.31 17.46
C ARG A 126 -66.67 -1.23 17.26
N GLN A 127 -66.65 -0.19 18.09
CA GLN A 127 -65.62 0.85 18.05
C GLN A 127 -64.25 0.25 18.41
N ARG A 128 -64.15 -0.51 19.51
CA ARG A 128 -62.91 -1.18 19.92
C ARG A 128 -62.43 -2.21 18.90
N GLU A 129 -63.33 -2.92 18.22
CA GLU A 129 -62.99 -3.79 17.10
C GLU A 129 -62.42 -3.00 15.90
N ALA A 130 -63.01 -1.85 15.56
CA ALA A 130 -62.53 -1.00 14.48
C ALA A 130 -61.14 -0.42 14.80
N GLU A 131 -60.90 0.02 16.03
CA GLU A 131 -59.60 0.49 16.53
C GLU A 131 -58.54 -0.62 16.44
N ARG A 132 -58.83 -1.82 16.94
CA ARG A 132 -57.93 -2.99 16.85
C ARG A 132 -57.65 -3.42 15.41
N ARG A 133 -58.64 -3.36 14.52
CA ARG A 133 -58.44 -3.61 13.08
C ARG A 133 -57.55 -2.55 12.44
N ALA A 134 -57.75 -1.27 12.79
CA ALA A 134 -56.89 -0.20 12.30
C ALA A 134 -55.44 -0.33 12.82
N GLU A 135 -55.24 -0.81 14.05
CA GLU A 135 -53.92 -1.13 14.61
C GLU A 135 -53.27 -2.34 13.94
N SER A 136 -54.01 -3.41 13.68
CA SER A 136 -53.47 -4.59 12.98
C SER A 136 -53.08 -4.27 11.55
N VAL A 137 -53.86 -3.44 10.83
CA VAL A 137 -53.50 -2.93 9.49
C VAL A 137 -52.26 -2.04 9.56
N ARG A 138 -52.15 -1.13 10.54
CA ARG A 138 -50.93 -0.30 10.76
C ARG A 138 -49.71 -1.14 11.18
N ALA A 139 -49.89 -2.26 11.86
CA ALA A 139 -48.82 -3.19 12.18
C ALA A 139 -48.38 -3.99 10.94
N ALA A 140 -49.32 -4.52 10.16
CA ALA A 140 -49.05 -5.23 8.93
C ALA A 140 -48.34 -4.35 7.89
N ALA A 141 -48.78 -3.09 7.70
CA ALA A 141 -48.10 -2.14 6.82
C ALA A 141 -46.63 -1.93 7.23
N ARG A 142 -46.36 -1.70 8.52
CA ARG A 142 -44.98 -1.56 9.03
C ARG A 142 -44.12 -2.82 8.88
N LEU A 143 -44.72 -4.01 8.87
CA LEU A 143 -43.99 -5.25 8.57
C LEU A 143 -43.63 -5.32 7.09
N VAL A 144 -44.55 -5.01 6.19
CA VAL A 144 -44.30 -4.94 4.75
C VAL A 144 -43.21 -3.90 4.44
N ASP A 145 -43.28 -2.70 5.02
CA ASP A 145 -42.27 -1.65 4.86
C ASP A 145 -40.88 -2.08 5.39
N ALA A 146 -40.84 -2.86 6.47
CA ALA A 146 -39.59 -3.39 7.01
C ALA A 146 -39.03 -4.54 6.15
N GLU A 147 -39.88 -5.35 5.53
CA GLU A 147 -39.50 -6.42 4.61
C GLU A 147 -38.99 -5.87 3.28
N THR A 148 -39.62 -4.85 2.71
CA THR A 148 -39.12 -4.16 1.49
C THR A 148 -37.79 -3.48 1.77
N ALA A 149 -37.64 -2.75 2.88
CA ALA A 149 -36.37 -2.13 3.27
C ALA A 149 -35.24 -3.16 3.48
N ARG A 150 -35.56 -4.35 4.01
CA ARG A 150 -34.61 -5.48 4.13
C ARG A 150 -34.25 -6.05 2.76
N ALA A 151 -35.21 -6.25 1.87
CA ALA A 151 -34.96 -6.74 0.52
C ALA A 151 -34.07 -5.78 -0.29
N GLU A 152 -34.30 -4.47 -0.18
CA GLU A 152 -33.41 -3.46 -0.77
C GLU A 152 -32.01 -3.48 -0.16
N ALA A 153 -31.89 -3.62 1.16
CA ALA A 153 -30.60 -3.70 1.83
C ALA A 153 -29.82 -4.95 1.42
N ALA A 154 -30.49 -6.09 1.26
CA ALA A 154 -29.91 -7.32 0.70
C ALA A 154 -29.45 -7.11 -0.75
N ALA A 155 -30.30 -6.59 -1.64
CA ALA A 155 -29.95 -6.33 -3.04
C ALA A 155 -28.78 -5.33 -3.20
N ARG A 156 -28.70 -4.30 -2.33
CA ARG A 156 -27.54 -3.40 -2.25
C ARG A 156 -26.28 -4.16 -1.81
N SER A 157 -26.39 -5.05 -0.81
CA SER A 157 -25.27 -5.84 -0.30
C SER A 157 -24.74 -6.84 -1.34
N ASP A 158 -25.62 -7.54 -2.07
CA ASP A 158 -25.25 -8.46 -3.15
C ASP A 158 -24.60 -7.72 -4.34
N THR A 159 -25.02 -6.48 -4.59
CA THR A 159 -24.41 -5.63 -5.63
C THR A 159 -23.02 -5.15 -5.23
N LEU A 160 -22.84 -4.74 -3.96
CA LEU A 160 -21.51 -4.43 -3.40
C LEU A 160 -20.60 -5.67 -3.36
N GLY A 161 -21.13 -6.85 -3.03
CA GLY A 161 -20.40 -8.11 -3.07
C GLY A 161 -19.86 -8.43 -4.46
N ARG A 162 -20.72 -8.35 -5.49
CA ARG A 162 -20.31 -8.53 -6.90
C ARG A 162 -19.28 -7.48 -7.34
N ALA A 163 -19.43 -6.22 -6.92
CA ALA A 163 -18.46 -5.17 -7.22
C ALA A 163 -17.09 -5.41 -6.55
N LEU A 164 -17.07 -5.96 -5.33
CA LEU A 164 -15.83 -6.32 -4.64
C LEU A 164 -15.13 -7.53 -5.29
N GLU A 165 -15.87 -8.53 -5.76
CA GLU A 165 -15.27 -9.65 -6.50
C GLU A 165 -14.72 -9.21 -7.87
N ALA A 166 -15.43 -8.34 -8.60
CA ALA A 166 -14.91 -7.73 -9.83
C ALA A 166 -13.61 -6.95 -9.56
N ALA A 167 -13.60 -6.05 -8.56
CA ALA A 167 -12.41 -5.30 -8.21
C ALA A 167 -11.24 -6.18 -7.71
N ARG A 168 -11.52 -7.36 -7.13
CA ARG A 168 -10.51 -8.38 -6.78
C ARG A 168 -9.92 -9.04 -8.01
N ALA A 169 -10.75 -9.37 -9.00
CA ALA A 169 -10.30 -9.91 -10.29
C ALA A 169 -9.44 -8.89 -11.05
N ASP A 170 -9.91 -7.66 -11.20
CA ASP A 170 -9.15 -6.56 -11.84
C ASP A 170 -7.80 -6.33 -11.15
N ALA A 171 -7.77 -6.35 -9.82
CA ALA A 171 -6.53 -6.22 -9.05
C ALA A 171 -5.62 -7.45 -9.13
N ALA A 172 -6.14 -8.64 -9.43
CA ALA A 172 -5.33 -9.83 -9.69
C ALA A 172 -4.70 -9.76 -11.09
N GLU A 173 -5.47 -9.36 -12.10
CA GLU A 173 -5.00 -9.14 -13.47
C GLU A 173 -3.93 -8.04 -13.52
N ALA A 174 -4.16 -6.90 -12.88
CA ALA A 174 -3.19 -5.80 -12.80
C ALA A 174 -1.86 -6.23 -12.14
N ARG A 175 -1.90 -7.10 -11.11
CA ARG A 175 -0.70 -7.67 -10.50
C ARG A 175 0.01 -8.65 -11.43
N ALA A 176 -0.72 -9.48 -12.18
CA ALA A 176 -0.15 -10.39 -13.16
C ALA A 176 0.56 -9.61 -14.30
N ALA A 177 -0.10 -8.58 -14.84
CA ALA A 177 0.46 -7.69 -15.85
C ALA A 177 1.73 -6.96 -15.33
N ALA A 178 1.70 -6.45 -14.10
CA ALA A 178 2.87 -5.84 -13.46
C ALA A 178 4.03 -6.84 -13.27
N GLY A 179 3.73 -8.10 -12.95
CA GLY A 179 4.73 -9.18 -12.86
C GLY A 179 5.39 -9.48 -14.20
N VAL A 180 4.62 -9.56 -15.29
CA VAL A 180 5.14 -9.72 -16.66
C VAL A 180 6.02 -8.53 -17.06
N ALA A 181 5.57 -7.30 -16.81
CA ALA A 181 6.33 -6.09 -17.11
C ALA A 181 7.65 -5.99 -16.30
N ALA A 182 7.63 -6.41 -15.04
CA ALA A 182 8.84 -6.49 -14.22
C ALA A 182 9.84 -7.55 -14.77
N GLY A 183 9.34 -8.71 -15.19
CA GLY A 183 10.16 -9.75 -15.82
C GLY A 183 10.83 -9.29 -17.12
N GLU A 184 10.07 -8.63 -18.02
CA GLU A 184 10.61 -8.10 -19.27
C GLU A 184 11.61 -6.96 -19.01
N ARG A 185 11.36 -6.10 -18.01
CA ARG A 185 12.33 -5.10 -17.58
C ARG A 185 13.65 -5.73 -17.10
N THR A 186 13.60 -6.75 -16.23
CA THR A 186 14.80 -7.45 -15.77
C THR A 186 15.56 -8.12 -16.92
N ARG A 187 14.83 -8.64 -17.91
CA ARG A 187 15.42 -9.18 -19.13
C ARG A 187 16.14 -8.10 -19.94
N LEU A 188 15.51 -6.96 -20.20
CA LEU A 188 16.10 -5.84 -20.94
C LEU A 188 17.34 -5.25 -20.22
N GLU A 189 17.29 -5.13 -18.89
CA GLU A 189 18.44 -4.72 -18.07
C GLU A 189 19.61 -5.73 -18.21
N THR A 190 19.32 -7.03 -18.29
CA THR A 190 20.32 -8.09 -18.51
C THR A 190 20.88 -8.07 -19.94
N GLU A 191 20.04 -7.88 -20.95
CA GLU A 191 20.45 -7.78 -22.36
C GLU A 191 21.32 -6.52 -22.60
N LEU A 192 21.00 -5.40 -21.95
CA LEU A 192 21.79 -4.17 -21.96
C LEU A 192 23.16 -4.37 -21.31
N ALA A 193 23.22 -4.91 -20.09
CA ALA A 193 24.49 -5.19 -19.42
C ALA A 193 25.39 -6.14 -20.24
N ALA A 194 24.79 -7.14 -20.90
CA ALA A 194 25.50 -8.02 -21.81
C ALA A 194 26.00 -7.29 -23.08
N ALA A 195 25.25 -6.31 -23.60
CA ALA A 195 25.68 -5.47 -24.72
C ALA A 195 26.84 -4.54 -24.35
N GLU A 196 26.77 -3.88 -23.19
CA GLU A 196 27.85 -3.04 -22.65
C GLU A 196 29.13 -3.86 -22.43
N ALA A 197 29.01 -5.08 -21.89
CA ALA A 197 30.14 -5.99 -21.74
C ALA A 197 30.79 -6.37 -23.10
N ARG A 198 29.98 -6.59 -24.15
CA ARG A 198 30.47 -6.83 -25.53
C ARG A 198 31.21 -5.61 -26.07
N VAL A 199 30.65 -4.41 -25.94
CA VAL A 199 31.29 -3.14 -26.36
C VAL A 199 32.60 -2.92 -25.62
N GLY A 200 32.63 -3.10 -24.30
CA GLY A 200 33.85 -3.01 -23.50
C GLY A 200 34.93 -4.02 -23.90
N SER A 201 34.52 -5.22 -24.33
CA SER A 201 35.44 -6.23 -24.87
C SER A 201 36.02 -5.82 -26.23
N LEU A 202 35.18 -5.34 -27.15
CA LEU A 202 35.59 -4.80 -28.45
C LEU A 202 36.59 -3.65 -28.29
N LEU A 203 36.30 -2.68 -27.41
CA LEU A 203 37.20 -1.54 -27.14
C LEU A 203 38.53 -1.95 -26.48
N ARG A 204 38.59 -3.08 -25.76
CA ARG A 204 39.86 -3.64 -25.29
C ARG A 204 40.62 -4.34 -26.41
N SER A 205 39.92 -5.07 -27.29
CA SER A 205 40.51 -5.75 -28.45
C SER A 205 41.09 -4.75 -29.47
N ILE A 206 40.37 -3.65 -29.74
CA ILE A 206 40.82 -2.56 -30.62
C ILE A 206 42.10 -1.93 -30.04
N ARG A 207 42.07 -1.42 -28.80
CA ARG A 207 43.27 -0.84 -28.15
C ARG A 207 44.46 -1.80 -28.07
N ARG A 208 44.24 -3.11 -27.94
CA ARG A 208 45.31 -4.12 -27.99
C ARG A 208 45.92 -4.22 -29.39
N ARG A 209 45.09 -4.18 -30.44
CA ARG A 209 45.55 -4.17 -31.85
C ARG A 209 46.24 -2.86 -32.19
N ASP A 210 45.74 -1.72 -31.73
CA ASP A 210 46.37 -0.42 -31.96
C ASP A 210 47.76 -0.40 -31.32
N ALA A 211 47.91 -0.82 -30.06
CA ALA A 211 49.21 -0.96 -29.41
C ALA A 211 50.15 -2.01 -30.06
N GLU A 212 49.61 -2.99 -30.77
CA GLU A 212 50.38 -3.97 -31.56
C GLU A 212 50.84 -3.36 -32.90
N ILE A 213 49.97 -2.61 -33.58
CA ILE A 213 50.28 -1.82 -34.77
C ILE A 213 51.35 -0.76 -34.43
N ASP A 214 51.15 -0.01 -33.35
CA ASP A 214 52.12 0.99 -32.85
C ASP A 214 53.44 0.36 -32.42
N ARG A 215 53.47 -0.91 -31.98
CA ARG A 215 54.74 -1.62 -31.74
C ARG A 215 55.43 -2.00 -33.04
N LEU A 216 54.68 -2.50 -34.03
CA LEU A 216 55.19 -2.85 -35.36
C LEU A 216 55.68 -1.61 -36.13
N LEU A 217 55.06 -0.45 -35.92
CA LEU A 217 55.44 0.85 -36.50
C LEU A 217 56.45 1.63 -35.63
N GLY A 218 56.45 1.44 -34.32
CA GLY A 218 57.23 2.21 -33.34
C GLY A 218 58.62 1.65 -33.06
N GLY A 219 58.90 0.41 -33.46
CA GLY A 219 60.29 -0.08 -33.62
C GLY A 219 60.99 0.50 -34.86
N ALA A 220 60.31 1.36 -35.62
CA ALA A 220 60.81 1.87 -36.88
C ALA A 220 61.68 3.16 -36.81
N PRO A 221 61.67 4.09 -35.84
CA PRO A 221 62.30 5.41 -36.07
C PRO A 221 63.82 5.31 -36.27
N GLU A 222 64.54 4.64 -35.37
CA GLU A 222 65.99 4.44 -35.45
C GLU A 222 66.40 3.56 -36.64
N ARG A 223 65.63 2.48 -36.91
CA ARG A 223 65.81 1.65 -38.10
C ARG A 223 65.52 2.40 -39.39
N THR A 224 64.49 3.23 -39.44
CA THR A 224 64.11 4.04 -40.62
C THR A 224 65.14 5.12 -40.89
N LEU A 225 65.76 5.70 -39.85
CA LEU A 225 66.86 6.66 -40.01
C LEU A 225 68.11 5.96 -40.57
N ALA A 226 68.47 4.79 -40.06
CA ALA A 226 69.55 3.96 -40.59
C ALA A 226 69.28 3.45 -42.01
N ASP A 227 68.08 2.92 -42.28
CA ASP A 227 67.65 2.41 -43.58
C ASP A 227 67.58 3.54 -44.62
N LEU A 228 67.06 4.72 -44.27
CA LEU A 228 67.04 5.90 -45.15
C LEU A 228 68.46 6.40 -45.46
N ALA A 229 69.35 6.43 -44.48
CA ALA A 229 70.74 6.85 -44.68
C ALA A 229 71.57 5.82 -45.48
N ALA A 230 71.21 4.53 -45.44
CA ALA A 230 71.87 3.47 -46.19
C ALA A 230 71.41 3.34 -47.66
N MET A 231 70.29 3.99 -48.05
CA MET A 231 69.76 3.92 -49.41
C MET A 231 70.32 5.03 -50.31
N PRO A 232 70.92 4.72 -51.49
CA PRO A 232 71.40 5.74 -52.41
C PRO A 232 70.26 6.59 -52.99
N GLY A 233 70.45 7.91 -53.06
CA GLY A 233 69.45 8.85 -53.59
C GLY A 233 68.54 9.52 -52.55
N PHE A 234 68.88 9.43 -51.26
CA PHE A 234 68.24 10.28 -50.24
C PHE A 234 68.63 11.76 -50.41
N GLY A 235 67.68 12.65 -50.16
CA GLY A 235 67.91 14.09 -50.05
C GLY A 235 67.99 14.51 -48.59
N VAL A 236 68.85 15.48 -48.29
CA VAL A 236 68.90 16.19 -47.00
C VAL A 236 68.77 17.67 -47.25
N ALA A 237 67.86 18.32 -46.53
CA ALA A 237 67.63 19.75 -46.62
C ALA A 237 67.62 20.34 -45.22
N ARG A 238 68.35 21.43 -45.05
CA ARG A 238 68.33 22.21 -43.83
C ARG A 238 67.02 23.00 -43.77
N LEU A 239 66.39 22.98 -42.60
CA LEU A 239 65.21 23.78 -42.32
C LEU A 239 65.69 25.13 -41.78
N GLU A 240 65.45 26.18 -42.55
CA GLU A 240 65.83 27.53 -42.16
C GLU A 240 64.78 28.14 -41.22
N PRO A 241 65.22 28.88 -40.17
CA PRO A 241 64.32 29.58 -39.27
C PRO A 241 63.50 30.63 -40.03
N ARG A 242 62.18 30.60 -39.82
CA ARG A 242 61.23 31.61 -40.35
C ARG A 242 60.80 32.63 -39.30
N SER A 243 61.15 32.39 -38.03
CA SER A 243 60.98 33.33 -36.93
C SER A 243 62.31 33.58 -36.22
N SER A 244 62.41 34.70 -35.50
CA SER A 244 63.58 35.05 -34.67
C SER A 244 63.78 34.12 -33.46
N ALA A 245 62.86 33.19 -33.22
CA ALA A 245 62.90 32.25 -32.09
C ALA A 245 63.87 31.06 -32.27
N GLY A 246 64.69 31.06 -33.32
CA GLY A 246 65.94 30.28 -33.37
C GLY A 246 65.85 28.77 -33.58
N GLY A 247 64.64 28.23 -33.78
CA GLY A 247 64.45 26.82 -34.13
C GLY A 247 65.26 26.42 -35.37
N ARG A 248 65.79 25.20 -35.37
CA ARG A 248 66.58 24.64 -36.48
C ARG A 248 66.16 23.20 -36.75
N GLY A 249 66.50 22.67 -37.91
CA GLY A 249 66.23 21.27 -38.21
C GLY A 249 66.79 20.79 -39.54
N HIS A 250 66.58 19.51 -39.80
CA HIS A 250 66.86 18.85 -41.06
C HIS A 250 65.64 18.05 -41.50
N LEU A 251 65.40 18.04 -42.80
CA LEU A 251 64.46 17.15 -43.46
C LEU A 251 65.28 16.14 -44.28
N LEU A 252 65.15 14.86 -43.95
CA LEU A 252 65.61 13.77 -44.80
C LEU A 252 64.41 13.28 -45.63
N TRP A 253 64.57 13.04 -46.93
CA TRP A 253 63.48 12.48 -47.75
C TRP A 253 64.00 11.53 -48.82
N HIS A 254 63.15 10.59 -49.24
CA HIS A 254 63.44 9.66 -50.32
C HIS A 254 62.34 9.72 -51.39
N PRO A 255 62.61 10.30 -52.58
CA PRO A 255 61.57 10.59 -53.58
C PRO A 255 60.84 9.33 -54.07
N ALA A 256 61.54 8.21 -54.25
CA ALA A 256 60.93 6.98 -54.77
C ALA A 256 60.11 6.18 -53.73
N ARG A 257 60.18 6.51 -52.42
CA ARG A 257 59.49 5.77 -51.35
C ARG A 257 58.37 6.56 -50.68
N ALA A 258 58.08 7.77 -51.15
CA ALA A 258 57.07 8.66 -50.56
C ALA A 258 57.23 8.80 -49.03
N ALA A 259 58.48 8.92 -48.56
CA ALA A 259 58.82 8.97 -47.14
C ALA A 259 59.77 10.13 -46.84
N ALA A 260 59.52 10.81 -45.74
CA ALA A 260 60.38 11.85 -45.20
C ALA A 260 60.50 11.71 -43.67
N LEU A 261 61.56 12.27 -43.11
CA LEU A 261 61.84 12.29 -41.68
C LEU A 261 62.25 13.72 -41.29
N LEU A 262 61.44 14.35 -40.46
CA LEU A 262 61.73 15.65 -39.87
C LEU A 262 62.52 15.45 -38.58
N TYR A 263 63.65 16.14 -38.46
CA TYR A 263 64.37 16.36 -37.21
C TYR A 263 64.41 17.86 -36.93
N ALA A 264 63.73 18.31 -35.87
CA ALA A 264 63.74 19.70 -35.43
C ALA A 264 64.27 19.82 -34.00
N PHE A 265 64.90 20.94 -33.65
CA PHE A 265 65.46 21.21 -32.33
C PHE A 265 65.52 22.70 -32.02
N GLY A 266 65.46 23.05 -30.73
CA GLY A 266 65.34 24.43 -30.27
C GLY A 266 64.03 25.10 -30.71
N LEU A 267 62.96 24.32 -30.92
CA LEU A 267 61.62 24.86 -31.16
C LEU A 267 61.18 25.61 -29.89
N PRO A 268 60.65 26.84 -30.00
CA PRO A 268 60.22 27.60 -28.83
C PRO A 268 59.07 26.90 -28.11
N SER A 269 59.06 26.95 -26.77
CA SER A 269 58.02 26.37 -25.94
C SER A 269 56.66 27.05 -26.20
N ALA A 270 55.83 26.38 -27.00
CA ALA A 270 54.54 26.85 -27.44
C ALA A 270 53.44 26.46 -26.44
N ARG A 271 52.37 27.26 -26.33
CA ARG A 271 51.12 26.84 -25.65
C ARG A 271 50.20 26.03 -26.59
N GLY A 272 50.76 25.29 -27.53
CA GLY A 272 50.02 24.56 -28.57
C GLY A 272 50.93 23.75 -29.48
N ALA A 273 50.34 22.85 -30.27
CA ALA A 273 51.07 21.95 -31.14
C ALA A 273 51.70 22.68 -32.35
N TYR A 274 52.71 22.03 -32.92
CA TYR A 274 53.21 22.33 -34.25
C TYR A 274 52.49 21.48 -35.29
N ARG A 275 52.44 21.96 -36.51
CA ARG A 275 51.83 21.29 -37.66
C ARG A 275 52.75 21.45 -38.87
N ILE A 276 52.72 20.46 -39.76
CA ILE A 276 53.54 20.44 -40.96
C ILE A 276 52.68 20.78 -42.18
N GLU A 277 53.22 21.60 -43.07
CA GLU A 277 52.66 21.91 -44.37
C GLU A 277 53.66 21.44 -45.44
N LEU A 278 53.20 20.57 -46.34
CA LEU A 278 54.00 19.98 -47.41
C LEU A 278 53.64 20.65 -48.74
N GLU A 279 54.61 21.28 -49.39
CA GLU A 279 54.45 21.88 -50.72
C GLU A 279 54.83 20.85 -51.79
N LEU A 280 53.86 20.42 -52.61
CA LEU A 280 54.03 19.43 -53.67
C LEU A 280 54.40 20.08 -55.01
N ASP A 281 54.81 19.26 -55.98
CA ASP A 281 55.25 19.72 -57.30
C ASP A 281 54.15 20.20 -58.24
N ASP A 282 52.90 19.83 -57.94
CA ASP A 282 51.68 20.36 -58.54
C ASP A 282 51.21 21.69 -57.89
N GLY A 283 51.95 22.21 -56.92
CA GLY A 283 51.64 23.46 -56.21
C GLY A 283 50.60 23.33 -55.10
N ARG A 284 50.10 22.12 -54.80
CA ARG A 284 49.23 21.91 -53.64
C ARG A 284 50.04 21.96 -52.35
N VAL A 285 49.50 22.68 -51.37
CA VAL A 285 49.96 22.62 -49.97
C VAL A 285 49.08 21.63 -49.22
N GLN A 286 49.69 20.63 -48.59
CA GLN A 286 48.97 19.61 -47.83
C GLN A 286 49.38 19.59 -46.37
N THR A 287 48.37 19.56 -45.50
CA THR A 287 48.53 19.40 -44.05
C THR A 287 49.07 18.01 -43.73
N GLY A 288 50.25 17.98 -43.12
CA GLY A 288 50.85 16.81 -42.48
C GLY A 288 50.44 16.64 -41.01
N PRO A 289 51.05 15.69 -40.30
CA PRO A 289 50.76 15.44 -38.89
C PRO A 289 51.07 16.66 -38.01
N ALA A 290 50.29 16.80 -36.93
CA ALA A 290 50.60 17.69 -35.82
C ALA A 290 51.48 16.96 -34.80
N PHE A 291 52.34 17.70 -34.10
CA PHE A 291 53.25 17.17 -33.07
C PHE A 291 53.50 18.21 -31.98
N GLU A 292 53.81 17.74 -30.77
CA GLU A 292 54.33 18.58 -29.69
C GLU A 292 55.84 18.33 -29.57
N PRO A 293 56.65 19.36 -29.28
CA PRO A 293 58.08 19.18 -29.09
C PRO A 293 58.35 18.50 -27.74
N GLY A 294 59.47 17.80 -27.65
CA GLY A 294 60.04 17.29 -26.41
C GLY A 294 60.46 18.43 -25.45
N PRO A 295 60.87 18.06 -24.22
CA PRO A 295 61.20 19.01 -23.17
C PRO A 295 62.36 19.96 -23.52
N GLU A 296 63.22 19.59 -24.47
CA GLU A 296 64.34 20.42 -24.94
C GLU A 296 64.02 21.19 -26.23
N GLY A 297 62.75 21.19 -26.68
CA GLY A 297 62.33 21.80 -27.94
C GLY A 297 62.71 20.97 -29.17
N ASP A 298 62.96 19.67 -28.98
CA ASP A 298 63.33 18.68 -29.99
C ASP A 298 62.10 17.94 -30.54
N ALA A 299 62.17 17.45 -31.78
CA ALA A 299 61.12 16.63 -32.38
C ALA A 299 61.68 15.76 -33.51
N VAL A 300 61.37 14.46 -33.47
CA VAL A 300 61.68 13.51 -34.55
C VAL A 300 60.36 12.93 -35.06
N LEU A 301 60.02 13.21 -36.32
CA LEU A 301 58.72 12.84 -36.86
C LEU A 301 58.83 12.19 -38.26
N PRO A 302 58.46 10.90 -38.39
CA PRO A 302 58.31 10.27 -39.70
C PRO A 302 57.07 10.81 -40.41
N ILE A 303 57.25 11.31 -41.63
CA ILE A 303 56.21 11.87 -42.48
C ILE A 303 56.01 10.93 -43.66
N ARG A 304 54.81 10.37 -43.79
CA ARG A 304 54.41 9.67 -45.02
C ARG A 304 53.95 10.71 -46.04
N LEU A 305 54.58 10.73 -47.21
CA LEU A 305 54.11 11.56 -48.31
C LEU A 305 52.86 10.89 -48.92
N PRO A 306 51.80 11.67 -49.19
CA PRO A 306 50.45 11.13 -49.42
C PRO A 306 50.24 10.55 -50.84
N VAL A 307 51.19 10.74 -51.75
CA VAL A 307 51.09 10.28 -53.15
C VAL A 307 52.43 9.68 -53.60
N VAL A 308 52.38 8.46 -54.15
CA VAL A 308 53.55 7.84 -54.80
C VAL A 308 53.85 8.59 -56.10
N GLY A 309 55.02 9.23 -56.15
CA GLY A 309 55.52 9.92 -57.35
C GLY A 309 55.43 11.46 -57.32
N ALA A 310 54.66 12.06 -56.42
CA ALA A 310 54.66 13.51 -56.23
C ALA A 310 55.99 13.96 -55.61
N ARG A 311 56.67 14.94 -56.24
CA ARG A 311 57.94 15.46 -55.74
C ARG A 311 57.69 16.55 -54.71
N LEU A 312 58.11 16.33 -53.47
CA LEU A 312 58.11 17.36 -52.43
C LEU A 312 59.00 18.53 -52.88
N ARG A 313 58.44 19.74 -52.95
CA ARG A 313 59.14 21.00 -53.28
C ARG A 313 59.47 21.84 -52.05
N GLY A 314 58.75 21.64 -50.96
CA GLY A 314 58.98 22.40 -49.73
C GLY A 314 58.30 21.78 -48.53
N LEU A 315 58.77 22.18 -47.36
CA LEU A 315 58.15 21.85 -46.09
C LEU A 315 58.20 23.10 -45.21
N THR A 316 57.06 23.44 -44.60
CA THR A 316 56.96 24.49 -43.58
C THR A 316 56.45 23.86 -42.30
N VAL A 317 57.06 24.20 -41.15
CA VAL A 317 56.53 23.87 -39.83
C VAL A 317 55.86 25.12 -39.28
N VAL A 318 54.56 25.04 -39.02
CA VAL A 318 53.75 26.12 -38.48
C VAL A 318 53.37 25.85 -37.02
N GLN A 319 53.28 26.90 -36.22
CA GLN A 319 52.87 26.86 -34.82
C GLN A 319 51.37 27.16 -34.70
N GLU A 320 50.66 26.36 -33.91
CA GLU A 320 49.24 26.58 -33.58
C GLU A 320 49.08 27.12 -32.15
N PRO A 321 48.05 27.96 -31.88
CA PRO A 321 47.09 28.53 -32.84
C PRO A 321 47.69 29.69 -33.66
N GLY A 322 47.21 29.86 -34.89
CA GLY A 322 47.54 31.01 -35.75
C GLY A 322 48.50 30.74 -36.90
N ALA A 323 48.83 29.48 -37.20
CA ALA A 323 49.59 29.03 -38.37
C ALA A 323 50.89 29.83 -38.63
N ARG A 324 51.62 30.20 -37.58
CA ARG A 324 52.84 31.01 -37.69
C ARG A 324 53.99 30.15 -38.19
N PRO A 325 54.64 30.43 -39.35
CA PRO A 325 55.77 29.63 -39.82
C PRO A 325 56.98 29.82 -38.91
N VAL A 326 57.54 28.71 -38.41
CA VAL A 326 58.71 28.68 -37.51
C VAL A 326 59.93 28.12 -38.20
N LEU A 327 59.77 27.07 -39.01
CA LEU A 327 60.80 26.48 -39.86
C LEU A 327 60.31 26.37 -41.29
N GLY A 328 61.21 26.40 -42.27
CA GLY A 328 60.87 25.90 -43.59
C GLY A 328 62.03 25.73 -44.55
N ALA A 329 61.97 24.67 -45.36
CA ALA A 329 62.92 24.35 -46.42
C ALA A 329 62.23 24.44 -47.79
N ARG A 330 62.98 24.89 -48.80
CA ARG A 330 62.66 24.64 -50.20
C ARG A 330 63.61 23.56 -50.72
N LEU A 331 63.04 22.54 -51.33
CA LEU A 331 63.76 21.44 -51.93
C LEU A 331 64.02 21.80 -53.39
N GLY A 332 65.27 22.12 -53.69
CA GLY A 332 65.70 22.23 -55.08
C GLY A 332 65.52 20.91 -55.80
N ALA A 333 65.19 20.95 -57.10
CA ALA A 333 65.33 19.77 -57.93
C ALA A 333 66.79 19.31 -57.84
N ALA A 334 67.03 18.07 -57.40
CA ALA A 334 68.38 17.52 -57.37
C ALA A 334 68.99 17.62 -58.77
N PRO A 335 70.27 18.04 -58.90
CA PRO A 335 70.93 18.07 -60.20
C PRO A 335 70.96 16.66 -60.78
N ALA A 336 70.56 16.52 -62.04
CA ALA A 336 70.76 15.29 -62.79
C ALA A 336 72.22 15.23 -63.25
N GLY A 337 72.97 14.21 -62.81
CA GLY A 337 74.32 13.90 -63.31
C GLY A 337 75.35 13.75 -62.19
N GLY A 338 75.98 12.57 -62.14
CA GLY A 338 76.97 12.15 -61.15
C GLY A 338 77.02 10.62 -61.10
#